data_AF-A0A679HY86-F1
#
_entry.id   AF-A0A679HY86-F1
#
_cell.length_a   1.000
_cell.length_b   1.000
_cell.length_c   1.000
_cell.angle_alpha   90.00
_cell.angle_beta   90.00
_cell.angle_gamma   90.00
#
_symmetry.space_group_name_H-M   'P 1'
#
loop_
_entity.id
_entity.type
_entity.pdbx_description
1 polymer ?
#
loop_
_entity_poly.entity_id
_entity_poly.type
_entity_poly.pdbx_seq_one_letter_code
_entity_poly.pdbx_strand_id
1 'polypeptide(L)' 'MQYWVKVVFVDNQELLVKDAIRHTISDDMEVLEVDSAKEVFIIPMKQIKYLACDATVFATKKTS' A
#
# COMPACT_ATOMS: atom_id res chain seq x y z
N MET A 1 1.41 9.31 10.55
CA MET A 1 2.13 8.09 10.96
C MET A 1 2.62 7.43 9.69
N GLN A 2 3.94 7.24 9.54
CA GLN A 2 4.50 6.42 8.47
C GLN A 2 4.31 4.94 8.85
N TYR A 3 3.92 4.12 7.89
CA TYR A 3 3.73 2.69 8.08
C TYR A 3 4.34 1.93 6.91
N TRP A 4 4.50 0.61 7.05
CA TRP A 4 4.98 -0.21 5.95
C TRP A 4 3.82 -0.80 5.16
N VAL A 5 3.98 -0.82 3.83
CA VAL A 5 3.13 -1.53 2.88
C VAL A 5 4.00 -2.55 2.17
N LYS A 6 3.58 -3.81 2.22
CA LYS A 6 4.15 -4.90 1.47
C LYS A 6 3.17 -5.31 0.39
N VAL A 7 3.59 -5.22 -0.86
CA VAL A 7 2.83 -5.68 -2.03
C VAL A 7 3.51 -6.93 -2.56
N VAL A 8 2.76 -8.01 -2.70
CA VAL A 8 3.26 -9.25 -3.31
C VAL A 8 2.62 -9.40 -4.67
N PHE A 9 3.45 -9.52 -5.69
CA PHE A 9 3.01 -9.63 -7.08
C PHE A 9 2.62 -11.08 -7.43
N VAL A 10 1.88 -11.23 -8.52
CA VAL A 10 1.50 -12.54 -9.08
C VAL A 10 2.72 -13.39 -9.48
N ASP A 11 3.83 -12.74 -9.83
CA ASP A 11 5.13 -13.35 -10.15
C ASP A 11 5.95 -13.70 -8.90
N ASN A 12 5.35 -13.66 -7.70
CA ASN A 12 6.02 -13.88 -6.40
C ASN A 12 7.12 -12.84 -6.04
N GLN A 13 7.30 -11.79 -6.83
CA GLN A 13 8.11 -10.64 -6.43
C GLN A 13 7.44 -9.88 -5.28
N GLU A 14 8.23 -9.20 -4.46
CA GLU A 14 7.76 -8.47 -3.28
C GLU A 14 8.28 -7.04 -3.31
N LEU A 15 7.39 -6.06 -3.17
CA LEU A 15 7.72 -4.66 -2.97
C LEU A 15 7.44 -4.28 -1.52
N LEU A 16 8.47 -3.87 -0.79
CA LEU A 16 8.35 -3.40 0.59
C LEU A 16 8.61 -1.89 0.66
N VAL A 17 7.55 -1.14 0.91
CA VAL A 17 7.58 0.30 1.13
C VAL A 17 7.54 0.55 2.64
N LYS A 18 8.65 0.98 3.24
CA LYS A 18 8.75 1.17 4.71
C LYS A 18 8.27 2.55 5.19
N ASP A 19 8.26 3.53 4.29
CA ASP A 19 7.96 4.93 4.58
C ASP A 19 6.64 5.36 3.89
N ALA A 20 5.66 4.45 3.82
CA ALA A 20 4.37 4.76 3.23
C ALA A 20 3.62 5.74 4.13
N ILE A 21 3.15 6.83 3.53
CA ILE A 21 2.34 7.87 4.16
C ILE A 21 0.86 7.58 3.91
N ARG A 22 0.53 7.13 2.70
CA ARG A 22 -0.84 6.81 2.28
C ARG A 22 -0.82 5.70 1.24
N HIS A 23 -1.87 4.89 1.24
CA HIS A 23 -2.17 3.99 0.14
C HIS A 23 -3.61 4.24 -0.33
N THR A 24 -3.81 4.34 -1.62
CA THR A 24 -5.12 4.51 -2.25
C THR A 24 -5.33 3.37 -3.23
N ILE A 25 -6.47 2.70 -3.14
CA ILE A 25 -6.89 1.68 -4.09
C ILE A 25 -7.98 2.31 -4.96
N SER A 26 -7.66 2.51 -6.24
CA SER A 26 -8.54 3.12 -7.22
C SER A 26 -9.20 2.01 -8.03
N ASP A 27 -10.50 1.76 -7.77
CA ASP A 27 -11.29 0.72 -8.45
C ASP A 27 -11.52 1.05 -9.93
N ASP A 28 -11.82 2.32 -10.24
CA ASP A 28 -12.07 2.80 -11.61
C ASP A 28 -10.84 2.65 -12.52
N MET A 29 -9.65 2.92 -11.96
CA MET A 29 -8.37 2.80 -12.68
C MET A 29 -7.69 1.44 -12.49
N GLU A 30 -8.23 0.56 -11.64
CA GLU A 30 -7.63 -0.72 -11.24
C GLU A 30 -6.15 -0.61 -10.78
N VAL A 31 -5.81 0.42 -9.99
CA VAL A 31 -4.43 0.65 -9.50
C VAL A 31 -4.35 0.84 -7.98
N LEU A 32 -3.23 0.39 -7.40
CA LEU A 32 -2.79 0.71 -6.05
C LEU A 32 -1.75 1.83 -6.13
N GLU A 33 -2.06 2.96 -5.51
CA GLU A 33 -1.15 4.08 -5.34
C GLU A 33 -0.60 4.06 -3.92
N VAL A 34 0.72 4.05 -3.76
CA VAL A 34 1.40 4.14 -2.45
C VAL A 34 2.26 5.39 -2.45
N ASP A 35 1.81 6.40 -1.71
CA ASP A 35 2.52 7.65 -1.49
C ASP A 35 3.55 7.46 -0.37
N SER A 36 4.83 7.74 -0.65
CA SER A 36 5.91 7.80 0.34
C SER A 36 6.54 9.20 0.38
N ALA A 37 7.37 9.47 1.39
CA ALA A 37 8.03 10.77 1.53
C ALA A 37 8.98 11.13 0.38
N LYS A 38 9.45 10.13 -0.38
CA LYS A 38 10.43 10.30 -1.46
C LYS A 38 9.85 10.04 -2.85
N GLU A 39 8.83 9.21 -2.95
CA GLU A 39 8.36 8.66 -4.23
C GLU A 39 6.92 8.16 -4.12
N VAL A 40 6.26 8.07 -5.27
CA VAL A 40 4.90 7.55 -5.42
C VAL A 40 4.98 6.27 -6.25
N PHE A 41 4.50 5.17 -5.69
CA PHE A 41 4.40 3.89 -6.40
C PHE A 41 3.00 3.74 -6.98
N ILE A 42 2.90 3.52 -8.29
CA ILE A 42 1.63 3.23 -8.97
C ILE A 42 1.71 1.81 -9.50
N ILE A 43 0.87 0.92 -8.97
CA ILE A 43 0.94 -0.51 -9.23
C ILE A 43 -0.41 -1.00 -9.77
N PRO A 44 -0.46 -1.61 -10.96
CA PRO A 44 -1.71 -2.15 -11.50
C PRO A 44 -2.18 -3.37 -10.68
N MET A 45 -3.46 -3.38 -10.29
CA MET A 45 -4.06 -4.41 -9.45
C MET A 45 -3.96 -5.81 -10.07
N LYS A 46 -3.96 -5.91 -11.40
CA LYS A 46 -3.80 -7.17 -12.15
C LYS A 46 -2.48 -7.89 -11.84
N GLN A 47 -1.48 -7.15 -11.37
CA GLN A 47 -0.18 -7.72 -11.00
C GLN A 47 -0.08 -8.02 -9.50
N ILE A 48 -1.06 -7.61 -8.69
CA ILE A 48 -1.04 -7.78 -7.23
C ILE A 48 -1.71 -9.11 -6.87
N LYS A 49 -0.97 -9.94 -6.13
CA LYS A 49 -1.49 -11.20 -5.56
C LYS A 49 -2.14 -10.94 -4.21
N TYR A 50 -1.45 -10.22 -3.32
CA TYR A 50 -1.98 -9.73 -2.06
C TYR A 50 -1.19 -8.53 -1.55
N LEU A 51 -1.82 -7.74 -0.71
CA LEU A 51 -1.19 -6.64 0.03
C LEU A 51 -1.23 -6.93 1.53
N ALA A 52 -0.18 -6.52 2.23
CA ALA A 52 -0.11 -6.53 3.69
C ALA A 52 0.38 -5.15 4.16
N CYS A 53 -0.22 -4.61 5.21
CA CYS A 53 0.20 -3.35 5.80
C CYS A 53 0.27 -3.47 7.32
N ASP A 54 1.02 -2.58 7.96
CA ASP A 54 1.10 -2.57 9.41
C ASP A 54 -0.27 -2.30 10.05
N ALA A 55 -0.58 -3.04 11.13
CA ALA A 55 -1.83 -2.89 11.86
C ALA A 55 -1.96 -1.52 12.57
N THR A 56 -0.86 -0.77 12.74
CA THR A 56 -0.91 0.61 13.25
C THR A 56 -1.70 1.56 12.36
N VAL A 57 -1.90 1.25 11.07
CA VAL A 57 -2.80 2.00 10.18
C VAL A 57 -4.24 2.00 10.71
N PHE A 58 -4.67 0.88 11.30
CA PHE A 58 -6.02 0.71 11.85
C PHE A 58 -6.15 1.21 13.30
N ALA A 59 -5.04 1.46 14.00
CA ALA A 59 -5.06 1.92 15.39
C ALA A 59 -5.62 3.34 15.56
N THR A 60 -5.74 4.14 14.48
CA THR A 60 -6.23 5.53 14.58
C THR A 60 -7.76 5.67 14.53
N LYS A 61 -8.54 4.60 14.35
CA LYS A 61 -10.01 4.64 14.49
C LYS A 61 -10.45 4.21 15.90
N LYS A 62 -10.05 4.97 16.92
CA LYS A 62 -10.81 5.09 18.18
C LYS A 62 -10.67 6.53 18.68
N THR A 63 -11.80 7.12 19.08
CA THR A 63 -12.04 8.52 19.51
C THR A 63 -12.32 9.45 18.32
N SER A 64 -13.54 9.96 18.10
CA SER A 64 -14.59 10.38 19.05
C SER A 64 -15.99 9.99 18.59
#